data_AF-A0A8B4TW42-F1
#
_entry.id   AF-A0A8B4TW42-F1
#
_cell.length_a   1.000
_cell.length_b   1.000
_cell.length_c   1.000
_cell.angle_alpha   90.00
_cell.angle_beta   90.00
_cell.angle_gamma   90.00
#
_symmetry.space_group_name_H-M   'P 1'
#
loop_
_entity.id
_entity.type
_entity.pdbx_description
1 polymer ?
#
loop_
_entity_poly.entity_id
_entity_poly.type
_entity_poly.pdbx_seq_one_letter_code
_entity_poly.pdbx_strand_id
1 'polypeptide(L)'
;MNLLIALLQALVLFAVAPLLSGIVRVARARLHNRRGPGVLQEYRDILKLLGRQSVGPDASGWVFRLTPYVMVGVMLTIATALPVVTVDSPLPVLGDLITLIYLFAIARFFFAISGLDTGSPFTALGSSREAMLGVLVEPILLLGLWVAAQVAGSTHISTITDTLYHWPTARSIPLILALCACAFATFIEMGKLPFDLAEAEQELQEGPLSEYSGSGFGILKWGISLKQLVVLQMFVGVFFPWGQMTSFSVGGLLLALVVAIVKLVVGVLIIALFENSMARLRFCATSRVTWAGFGFAFLAFVSLLVA
;
A
#
# COMPACT_ATOMS: atom_id res chain seq x y z
N MET A 1 1.87 -21.21 -13.56
CA MET A 1 3.04 -20.56 -12.93
C MET A 1 3.23 -21.15 -11.54
N ASN A 2 4.43 -21.58 -11.17
CA ASN A 2 4.67 -22.35 -9.95
C ASN A 2 4.46 -21.51 -8.68
N LEU A 3 3.76 -22.07 -7.69
CA LEU A 3 3.61 -21.51 -6.32
C LEU A 3 4.96 -21.05 -5.73
N LEU A 4 6.05 -21.73 -6.10
CA LEU A 4 7.42 -21.37 -5.74
C LEU A 4 7.85 -19.98 -6.25
N ILE A 5 7.48 -19.60 -7.47
CA ILE A 5 7.78 -18.26 -8.02
C ILE A 5 6.99 -17.19 -7.27
N ALA A 6 5.72 -17.47 -6.98
CA ALA A 6 4.85 -16.56 -6.24
C ALA A 6 5.39 -16.31 -4.81
N LEU A 7 5.80 -17.38 -4.12
CA LEU A 7 6.44 -17.30 -2.81
C LEU A 7 7.78 -16.56 -2.86
N LEU A 8 8.62 -16.86 -3.83
CA LEU A 8 9.91 -16.18 -4.00
C LEU A 8 9.70 -14.69 -4.23
N GLN A 9 8.77 -14.30 -5.10
CA GLN A 9 8.41 -12.90 -5.32
C GLN A 9 7.96 -12.22 -4.02
N ALA A 10 7.05 -12.84 -3.27
CA ALA A 10 6.56 -12.29 -2.01
C ALA A 10 7.69 -12.11 -0.98
N LEU A 11 8.61 -13.09 -0.88
CA LEU A 11 9.79 -13.00 -0.01
C LEU A 11 10.78 -11.90 -0.46
N VAL A 12 10.97 -11.72 -1.77
CA VAL A 12 11.79 -10.63 -2.31
C VAL A 12 11.15 -9.27 -1.98
N LEU A 13 9.84 -9.12 -2.18
CA LEU A 13 9.13 -7.89 -1.81
C LEU A 13 9.20 -7.61 -0.31
N PHE A 14 9.04 -8.64 0.52
CA PHE A 14 9.21 -8.55 1.97
C PHE A 14 10.63 -8.11 2.34
N ALA A 15 11.65 -8.70 1.71
CA ALA A 15 13.03 -8.30 1.92
C ALA A 15 13.31 -6.87 1.47
N VAL A 16 12.74 -6.41 0.35
CA VAL A 16 12.98 -5.06 -0.23
C VAL A 16 12.16 -3.96 0.45
N ALA A 17 11.04 -4.28 1.09
CA ALA A 17 10.14 -3.30 1.68
C ALA A 17 10.83 -2.26 2.60
N PRO A 18 11.67 -2.64 3.58
CA PRO A 18 12.38 -1.67 4.41
C PRO A 18 13.38 -0.80 3.65
N LEU A 19 13.95 -1.30 2.54
CA LEU A 19 14.86 -0.52 1.69
C LEU A 19 14.16 0.68 1.09
N LEU A 20 12.94 0.51 0.56
CA LEU A 20 12.17 1.60 -0.02
C LEU A 20 11.80 2.64 1.04
N SER A 21 11.38 2.22 2.24
CA SER A 21 11.17 3.14 3.38
C SER A 21 12.45 3.90 3.74
N GLY A 22 13.61 3.24 3.70
CA GLY A 22 14.91 3.87 3.90
C GLY A 22 15.23 4.91 2.82
N ILE A 23 14.94 4.65 1.55
CA ILE A 23 15.10 5.60 0.44
C ILE A 23 14.25 6.84 0.67
N VAL A 24 12.98 6.69 1.09
CA VAL A 24 12.11 7.84 1.46
C VAL A 24 12.77 8.69 2.54
N ARG A 25 13.30 8.06 3.59
CA ARG A 25 13.92 8.76 4.73
C ARG A 25 15.15 9.57 4.31
N VAL A 26 15.97 9.02 3.40
CA VAL A 26 17.10 9.75 2.81
C VAL A 26 16.62 10.89 1.93
N ALA A 27 15.66 10.64 1.03
CA ALA A 27 15.09 11.64 0.13
C ALA A 27 14.50 12.82 0.91
N ARG A 28 13.68 12.54 1.93
CA ARG A 28 13.14 13.54 2.87
C ARG A 28 14.24 14.39 3.49
N ALA A 29 15.30 13.77 4.00
CA ALA A 29 16.39 14.50 4.62
C ALA A 29 17.09 15.43 3.62
N ARG A 30 17.33 14.97 2.39
CA ARG A 30 17.94 15.77 1.33
C ARG A 30 17.05 16.93 0.89
N LEU A 31 15.73 16.73 0.78
CA LEU A 31 14.77 17.80 0.48
C LEU A 31 14.78 18.90 1.56
N HIS A 32 15.03 18.55 2.82
CA HIS A 32 15.21 19.49 3.92
C HIS A 32 16.65 20.00 4.08
N ASN A 33 17.51 19.85 3.07
CA ASN A 33 18.93 20.26 3.11
C ASN A 33 19.73 19.70 4.30
N ARG A 34 19.37 18.52 4.81
CA ARG A 34 20.09 17.83 5.89
C ARG A 34 20.60 16.46 5.45
N ARG A 35 21.61 15.94 6.14
CA ARG A 35 22.07 14.56 5.95
C ARG A 35 21.19 13.63 6.78
N GLY A 36 20.44 12.77 6.09
CA GLY A 36 19.63 11.73 6.73
C GLY A 36 20.47 10.51 7.13
N PRO A 37 19.85 9.55 7.82
CA PRO A 37 20.48 8.25 8.07
C PRO A 37 20.73 7.49 6.77
N GLY A 38 21.53 6.43 6.81
CA GLY A 38 21.78 5.60 5.63
C GLY A 38 20.52 4.83 5.17
N VAL A 39 20.47 4.42 3.90
CA VAL A 39 19.33 3.68 3.32
C VAL A 39 19.06 2.37 4.08
N LEU A 40 20.09 1.72 4.61
CA LEU A 40 19.98 0.48 5.38
C LEU A 40 19.56 0.69 6.85
N GLN A 41 19.24 1.91 7.27
CA GLN A 41 18.90 2.20 8.66
C GLN A 41 17.65 1.46 9.12
N GLU A 42 16.61 1.39 8.27
CA GLU A 42 15.35 0.70 8.62
C GLU A 42 15.58 -0.78 8.95
N TYR A 43 16.47 -1.47 8.23
CA TYR A 43 16.85 -2.85 8.56
C TYR A 43 17.52 -2.95 9.93
N ARG A 44 18.42 -2.01 10.26
CA ARG A 44 19.11 -2.00 11.56
C ARG A 44 18.14 -1.72 12.69
N ASP A 45 17.17 -0.82 12.47
CA ASP A 45 16.15 -0.47 13.45
C ASP A 45 15.21 -1.66 13.70
N ILE A 46 14.76 -2.34 12.63
CA ILE A 46 13.94 -3.57 12.74
C ILE A 46 14.73 -4.68 13.46
N LEU A 47 15.97 -4.98 13.04
CA LEU A 47 16.80 -6.01 13.68
C LEU A 47 17.04 -5.71 15.16
N LYS A 48 17.27 -4.44 15.51
CA LYS A 48 17.38 -4.00 16.89
C LYS A 48 16.10 -4.27 17.68
N LEU A 49 14.94 -3.95 17.11
CA LEU A 49 13.63 -4.15 17.76
C LEU A 49 13.32 -5.64 17.95
N LEU A 50 13.64 -6.49 16.98
CA LEU A 50 13.46 -7.94 17.07
C LEU A 50 14.27 -8.56 18.23
N GLY A 51 15.40 -7.97 18.60
CA GLY A 51 16.21 -8.39 19.75
C GLY A 51 15.73 -7.85 21.11
N ARG A 52 14.64 -7.07 21.15
CA ARG A 52 14.10 -6.49 22.39
C ARG A 52 12.85 -7.24 22.85
N GLN A 53 12.64 -7.26 24.17
CA GLN A 53 11.45 -7.83 24.77
C GLN A 53 10.20 -7.09 24.30
N SER A 54 9.20 -7.84 23.84
CA SER A 54 7.87 -7.33 23.54
C SER A 54 7.08 -7.21 24.84
N VAL A 55 6.75 -5.99 25.23
CA VAL A 55 5.88 -5.66 26.37
C VAL A 55 4.63 -4.99 25.81
N GLY A 56 3.46 -5.37 26.32
CA GLY A 56 2.19 -4.72 26.01
C GLY A 56 1.41 -4.45 27.30
N PRO A 57 0.36 -3.61 27.25
CA PRO A 57 -0.49 -3.35 28.40
C PRO A 57 -1.14 -4.62 28.95
N ASP A 58 -1.43 -4.66 30.25
CA ASP A 58 -2.11 -5.81 30.88
C ASP A 58 -3.53 -6.02 30.31
N ALA A 59 -4.17 -4.94 29.86
CA ALA A 59 -5.47 -4.98 29.19
C ALA A 59 -5.40 -5.56 27.77
N SER A 60 -4.21 -5.67 27.17
CA SER A 60 -4.05 -6.11 25.78
C SER A 60 -4.42 -7.58 25.60
N GLY A 61 -5.43 -7.80 24.77
CA GLY A 61 -5.93 -9.12 24.41
C GLY A 61 -5.09 -9.83 23.36
N TRP A 62 -5.70 -10.86 22.77
CA TRP A 62 -5.08 -11.68 21.74
C TRP A 62 -4.98 -10.95 20.39
N VAL A 63 -5.86 -9.98 20.12
CA VAL A 63 -5.88 -9.25 18.85
C VAL A 63 -4.63 -8.40 18.75
N PHE A 64 -4.30 -7.64 19.79
CA PHE A 64 -3.06 -6.85 19.86
C PHE A 64 -1.82 -7.69 19.56
N ARG A 65 -1.73 -8.90 20.13
CA ARG A 65 -0.57 -9.79 19.93
C ARG A 65 -0.52 -10.40 18.53
N LEU A 66 -1.66 -10.63 17.91
CA LEU A 66 -1.78 -11.31 16.62
C LEU A 66 -1.60 -10.35 15.43
N THR A 67 -2.00 -9.08 15.58
CA THR A 67 -2.05 -8.10 14.49
C THR A 67 -0.73 -7.93 13.72
N PRO A 68 0.47 -7.85 14.35
CA PRO A 68 1.72 -7.77 13.59
C PRO A 68 1.91 -8.94 12.60
N TYR A 69 1.55 -10.15 13.01
CA TYR A 69 1.67 -11.35 12.18
C TYR A 69 0.60 -11.40 11.09
N VAL A 70 -0.63 -11.02 11.41
CA VAL A 70 -1.73 -10.93 10.42
C VAL A 70 -1.38 -9.90 9.35
N MET A 71 -0.85 -8.75 9.75
CA MET A 71 -0.46 -7.70 8.81
C MET A 71 0.61 -8.17 7.84
N VAL A 72 1.67 -8.83 8.32
CA VAL A 72 2.69 -9.41 7.44
C VAL A 72 2.12 -10.53 6.58
N GLY A 73 1.35 -11.47 7.15
CA GLY A 73 0.79 -12.61 6.44
C GLY A 73 -0.18 -12.22 5.32
N VAL A 74 -1.07 -11.25 5.57
CA VAL A 74 -1.99 -10.70 4.57
C VAL A 74 -1.22 -10.00 3.46
N MET A 75 -0.25 -9.14 3.80
CA MET A 75 0.52 -8.42 2.79
C MET A 75 1.39 -9.36 1.94
N LEU A 76 1.94 -10.43 2.53
CA LEU A 76 2.64 -11.48 1.79
C LEU A 76 1.69 -12.21 0.84
N THR A 77 0.47 -12.52 1.29
CA THR A 77 -0.55 -13.15 0.44
C THR A 77 -0.88 -12.28 -0.77
N ILE A 78 -1.12 -10.98 -0.55
CA ILE A 78 -1.33 -10.02 -1.66
C ILE A 78 -0.10 -9.97 -2.57
N ALA A 79 1.11 -9.94 -2.02
CA ALA A 79 2.36 -9.91 -2.78
C ALA A 79 2.56 -11.13 -3.71
N THR A 80 2.00 -12.30 -3.37
CA THR A 80 2.03 -13.48 -4.26
C THR A 80 1.14 -13.33 -5.50
N ALA A 81 0.09 -12.52 -5.41
CA ALA A 81 -0.93 -12.37 -6.42
C ALA A 81 -0.67 -11.19 -7.39
N LEU A 82 0.14 -10.21 -6.99
CA LEU A 82 0.38 -9.01 -7.80
C LEU A 82 1.30 -9.28 -9.00
N PRO A 83 1.03 -8.64 -10.16
CA PRO A 83 1.92 -8.63 -11.31
C PRO A 83 3.07 -7.66 -11.06
N VAL A 84 4.27 -8.21 -10.79
CA VAL A 84 5.48 -7.41 -10.52
C VAL A 84 6.41 -7.40 -11.71
N VAL A 85 6.84 -8.58 -12.13
CA VAL A 85 7.82 -8.76 -13.22
C VAL A 85 7.13 -9.23 -14.50
N THR A 86 6.08 -10.03 -14.37
CA THR A 86 5.25 -10.53 -15.47
C THR A 86 3.90 -9.83 -15.49
N VAL A 87 3.32 -9.72 -16.68
CA VAL A 87 1.91 -9.30 -16.85
C VAL A 87 0.97 -10.29 -16.17
N ASP A 88 1.30 -11.58 -16.28
CA ASP A 88 0.58 -12.64 -15.56
C ASP A 88 0.86 -12.59 -14.07
N SER A 89 -0.21 -12.76 -13.29
CA SER A 89 -0.12 -13.00 -11.86
C SER A 89 0.58 -14.35 -11.60
N PRO A 90 1.56 -14.41 -10.68
CA PRO A 90 2.17 -15.68 -10.29
C PRO A 90 1.17 -16.67 -9.68
N LEU A 91 0.08 -16.17 -9.09
CA LEU A 91 -0.96 -16.97 -8.46
C LEU A 91 -2.36 -16.44 -8.83
N PRO A 92 -2.85 -16.75 -10.05
CA PRO A 92 -4.07 -16.15 -10.62
C PRO A 92 -5.33 -16.33 -9.78
N VAL A 93 -5.41 -17.43 -9.02
CA VAL A 93 -6.56 -17.73 -8.13
C VAL A 93 -6.75 -16.66 -7.06
N LEU A 94 -5.66 -16.07 -6.57
CA LEU A 94 -5.70 -14.98 -5.58
C LEU A 94 -5.63 -13.58 -6.24
N GLY A 95 -5.42 -13.52 -7.56
CA GLY A 95 -5.28 -12.30 -8.33
C GLY A 95 -6.60 -11.64 -8.71
N ASP A 96 -7.70 -11.97 -8.05
CA ASP A 96 -8.99 -11.31 -8.27
C ASP A 96 -9.05 -9.97 -7.50
N LEU A 97 -9.57 -8.94 -8.17
CA LEU A 97 -9.68 -7.59 -7.63
C LEU A 97 -10.43 -7.53 -6.30
N ILE A 98 -11.58 -8.20 -6.20
CA ILE A 98 -12.43 -8.17 -5.01
C ILE A 98 -11.70 -8.84 -3.85
N THR A 99 -11.04 -9.97 -4.13
CA THR A 99 -10.22 -10.68 -3.15
C THR A 99 -9.11 -9.80 -2.57
N LEU A 100 -8.39 -9.05 -3.42
CA LEU A 100 -7.32 -8.16 -2.97
C LEU A 100 -7.84 -7.01 -2.10
N ILE A 101 -8.98 -6.40 -2.49
CA ILE A 101 -9.61 -5.32 -1.70
C ILE A 101 -10.01 -5.84 -0.31
N TYR A 102 -10.62 -7.02 -0.22
CA TYR A 102 -10.99 -7.60 1.07
C TYR A 102 -9.76 -8.00 1.91
N LEU A 103 -8.67 -8.44 1.30
CA LEU A 103 -7.42 -8.68 2.03
C LEU A 103 -6.87 -7.36 2.63
N PHE A 104 -6.89 -6.25 1.90
CA PHE A 104 -6.56 -4.94 2.48
C PHE A 104 -7.49 -4.56 3.63
N ALA A 105 -8.80 -4.78 3.48
CA ALA A 105 -9.78 -4.51 4.52
C ALA A 105 -9.52 -5.34 5.80
N ILE A 106 -9.14 -6.61 5.68
CA ILE A 106 -8.74 -7.47 6.81
C ILE A 106 -7.54 -6.87 7.53
N ALA A 107 -6.50 -6.44 6.81
CA ALA A 107 -5.33 -5.82 7.43
C ALA A 107 -5.69 -4.54 8.20
N ARG A 108 -6.53 -3.66 7.62
CA ARG A 108 -7.02 -2.44 8.30
C ARG A 108 -7.86 -2.78 9.53
N PHE A 109 -8.74 -3.76 9.43
CA PHE A 109 -9.60 -4.19 10.52
C PHE A 109 -8.80 -4.66 11.73
N PHE A 110 -7.82 -5.55 11.53
CA PHE A 110 -6.95 -6.01 12.61
C PHE A 110 -6.07 -4.89 13.18
N PHE A 111 -5.60 -3.97 12.34
CA PHE A 111 -4.84 -2.81 12.78
C PHE A 111 -5.67 -1.90 13.68
N ALA A 112 -6.89 -1.54 13.26
CA ALA A 112 -7.80 -0.69 14.03
C ALA A 112 -8.25 -1.35 15.35
N ILE A 113 -8.63 -2.63 15.34
CA ILE A 113 -9.04 -3.30 16.58
C ILE A 113 -7.86 -3.47 17.53
N SER A 114 -6.64 -3.68 17.03
CA SER A 114 -5.48 -3.82 17.90
C SER A 114 -5.20 -2.58 18.75
N GLY A 115 -5.48 -1.38 18.24
CA GLY A 115 -5.36 -0.16 19.04
C GLY A 115 -6.54 0.07 19.98
N LEU A 116 -7.70 -0.56 19.76
CA LEU A 116 -8.81 -0.57 20.73
C LEU A 116 -8.57 -1.57 21.87
N ASP A 117 -7.92 -2.69 21.56
CA ASP A 117 -7.63 -3.81 22.47
C ASP A 117 -6.65 -3.44 23.60
N THR A 118 -5.87 -2.36 23.44
CA THR A 118 -4.90 -1.91 24.46
C THR A 118 -5.52 -1.13 25.61
N GLY A 119 -6.75 -0.64 25.45
CA GLY A 119 -7.46 0.15 26.48
C GLY A 119 -6.93 1.58 26.69
N SER A 120 -6.01 2.05 25.85
CA SER A 120 -5.43 3.39 25.93
C SER A 120 -6.29 4.41 25.13
N PRO A 121 -6.57 5.61 25.67
CA PRO A 121 -7.40 6.59 24.98
C PRO A 121 -6.77 7.11 23.68
N PHE A 122 -5.44 7.21 23.61
CA PHE A 122 -4.72 7.67 22.43
C PHE A 122 -4.76 6.65 21.30
N THR A 123 -4.56 5.38 21.61
CA THR A 123 -4.66 4.29 20.63
C THR A 123 -6.08 4.12 20.12
N ALA A 124 -7.08 4.28 20.99
CA ALA A 124 -8.49 4.20 20.60
C ALA A 124 -8.89 5.33 19.65
N LEU A 125 -8.44 6.57 19.93
CA LEU A 125 -8.65 7.71 19.03
C LEU A 125 -7.97 7.50 17.68
N GLY A 126 -6.70 7.07 17.67
CA GLY A 126 -5.97 6.78 16.42
C GLY A 126 -6.63 5.66 15.60
N SER A 127 -7.13 4.63 16.27
CA SER A 127 -7.84 3.51 15.63
C SER A 127 -9.17 3.94 15.00
N SER A 128 -9.92 4.81 15.67
CA SER A 128 -11.14 5.41 15.11
C SER A 128 -10.85 6.23 13.85
N ARG A 129 -9.75 6.99 13.85
CA ARG A 129 -9.31 7.77 12.68
C ARG A 129 -8.88 6.88 11.51
N GLU A 130 -8.17 5.79 11.78
CA GLU A 130 -7.81 4.80 10.75
C GLU A 130 -9.06 4.14 10.15
N ALA A 131 -10.01 3.72 10.99
CA ALA A 131 -11.26 3.11 10.53
C ALA A 131 -12.06 4.07 9.64
N MET A 132 -12.13 5.35 10.02
CA MET A 132 -12.78 6.39 9.20
C MET A 132 -12.07 6.55 7.85
N LEU A 133 -10.73 6.60 7.81
CA LEU A 133 -9.97 6.67 6.57
C LEU A 133 -10.24 5.45 5.68
N GLY A 134 -10.28 4.24 6.24
CA GLY A 134 -10.62 3.03 5.53
C GLY A 134 -11.97 3.13 4.82
N VAL A 135 -13.02 3.54 5.54
CA VAL A 135 -14.38 3.71 5.00
C VAL A 135 -14.43 4.74 3.86
N LEU A 136 -13.59 5.78 3.92
CA LEU A 136 -13.55 6.82 2.89
C LEU A 136 -12.76 6.39 1.64
N VAL A 137 -11.71 5.57 1.81
CA VAL A 137 -10.79 5.19 0.73
C VAL A 137 -11.25 3.95 -0.03
N GLU A 138 -11.86 2.98 0.66
CA GLU A 138 -12.29 1.72 0.06
C GLU A 138 -13.21 1.91 -1.16
N PRO A 139 -14.25 2.77 -1.12
CA PRO A 139 -15.11 3.00 -2.28
C PRO A 139 -14.36 3.64 -3.45
N ILE A 140 -13.38 4.51 -3.18
CA ILE A 140 -12.57 5.18 -4.21
C ILE A 140 -11.72 4.14 -4.95
N LEU A 141 -11.03 3.29 -4.18
CA LEU A 141 -10.18 2.24 -4.73
C LEU A 141 -11.01 1.20 -5.50
N LEU A 142 -12.13 0.76 -4.92
CA LEU A 142 -13.03 -0.22 -5.52
C LEU A 142 -13.61 0.30 -6.82
N LEU A 143 -14.18 1.51 -6.84
CA LEU A 143 -14.77 2.07 -8.07
C LEU A 143 -13.72 2.34 -9.14
N GLY A 144 -12.54 2.86 -8.77
CA GLY A 144 -11.45 3.11 -9.72
C GLY A 144 -10.97 1.82 -10.39
N LEU A 145 -10.72 0.76 -9.61
CA LEU A 145 -10.31 -0.53 -10.16
C LEU A 145 -11.47 -1.27 -10.86
N TRP A 146 -12.72 -1.06 -10.43
CA TRP A 146 -13.90 -1.61 -11.08
C TRP A 146 -14.07 -1.08 -12.50
N VAL A 147 -13.84 0.21 -12.72
CA VAL A 147 -13.86 0.80 -14.07
C VAL A 147 -12.81 0.13 -14.96
N ALA A 148 -11.59 -0.07 -14.45
CA ALA A 148 -10.55 -0.80 -15.18
C ALA A 148 -10.95 -2.26 -15.46
N ALA A 149 -11.58 -2.95 -14.49
CA ALA A 149 -12.09 -4.31 -14.64
C ALA A 149 -13.18 -4.43 -15.72
N GLN A 150 -14.10 -3.46 -15.80
CA GLN A 150 -15.14 -3.44 -16.82
C GLN A 150 -14.58 -3.20 -18.21
N VAL A 151 -13.57 -2.34 -18.36
CA VAL A 151 -12.86 -2.14 -19.64
C VAL A 151 -12.13 -3.43 -20.05
N ALA A 152 -11.57 -4.16 -19.09
CA ALA A 152 -10.89 -5.43 -19.33
C ALA A 152 -11.84 -6.63 -19.55
N GLY A 153 -13.12 -6.50 -19.18
CA GLY A 153 -14.09 -7.60 -19.18
C GLY A 153 -13.83 -8.68 -18.13
N SER A 154 -12.99 -8.40 -17.12
CA SER A 154 -12.61 -9.36 -16.08
C SER A 154 -12.17 -8.67 -14.80
N THR A 155 -12.40 -9.32 -13.65
CA THR A 155 -11.92 -8.87 -12.35
C THR A 155 -10.52 -9.38 -12.01
N HIS A 156 -9.93 -10.25 -12.85
CA HIS A 156 -8.57 -10.73 -12.65
C HIS A 156 -7.55 -9.65 -12.98
N ILE A 157 -6.62 -9.40 -12.05
CA ILE A 157 -5.63 -8.33 -12.13
C ILE A 157 -4.70 -8.51 -13.34
N SER A 158 -4.39 -9.75 -13.73
CA SER A 158 -3.56 -10.04 -14.90
C SER A 158 -4.24 -9.63 -16.20
N THR A 159 -5.54 -9.91 -16.34
CA THR A 159 -6.33 -9.51 -17.51
C THR A 159 -6.45 -7.99 -17.58
N ILE A 160 -6.70 -7.33 -16.45
CA ILE A 160 -6.70 -5.86 -16.37
C ILE A 160 -5.34 -5.30 -16.81
N THR A 161 -4.26 -5.83 -16.27
CA THR A 161 -2.89 -5.41 -16.58
C THR A 161 -2.56 -5.60 -18.06
N ASP A 162 -2.96 -6.72 -18.67
CA ASP A 162 -2.77 -7.02 -20.09
C ASP A 162 -3.58 -6.08 -21.00
N THR A 163 -4.83 -5.79 -20.64
CA THR A 163 -5.65 -4.82 -21.39
C THR A 163 -5.09 -3.41 -21.32
N LEU A 164 -4.58 -2.99 -20.16
CA LEU A 164 -3.93 -1.68 -19.98
C LEU A 164 -2.57 -1.61 -20.67
N TYR A 165 -1.86 -2.73 -20.81
CA TYR A 165 -0.61 -2.80 -21.58
C TYR A 165 -0.82 -2.37 -23.04
N HIS A 166 -1.94 -2.78 -23.64
CA HIS A 166 -2.33 -2.42 -25.00
C HIS A 166 -3.19 -1.14 -25.10
N TRP A 167 -3.34 -0.41 -23.98
CA TRP A 167 -4.10 0.83 -23.81
C TRP A 167 -5.26 1.08 -24.81
N PRO A 168 -6.52 0.75 -24.45
CA PRO A 168 -7.66 0.95 -25.34
C PRO A 168 -7.97 2.45 -25.49
N THR A 169 -7.61 3.01 -26.65
CA THR A 169 -7.76 4.45 -26.95
C THR A 169 -9.21 4.94 -26.84
N ALA A 170 -10.18 4.11 -27.24
CA ALA A 170 -11.62 4.41 -27.14
C ALA A 170 -12.13 4.57 -25.70
N ARG A 171 -11.46 3.95 -24.72
CA ARG A 171 -11.83 4.01 -23.29
C ARG A 171 -10.80 4.78 -22.47
N SER A 172 -10.04 5.68 -23.11
CA SER A 172 -8.98 6.46 -22.45
C SER A 172 -9.47 7.39 -21.35
N ILE A 173 -10.59 8.09 -21.56
CA ILE A 173 -11.17 9.01 -20.56
C ILE A 173 -11.53 8.29 -19.25
N PRO A 174 -12.34 7.21 -19.25
CA PRO A 174 -12.66 6.51 -18.01
C PRO A 174 -11.42 5.90 -17.35
N LEU A 175 -10.44 5.41 -18.13
CA LEU A 175 -9.20 4.87 -17.59
C LEU A 175 -8.30 5.93 -16.94
N ILE A 176 -8.18 7.14 -17.50
CA ILE A 176 -7.39 8.23 -16.90
C ILE A 176 -8.04 8.70 -15.60
N LEU A 177 -9.37 8.83 -15.57
CA LEU A 177 -10.10 9.20 -14.35
C LEU A 177 -9.96 8.10 -13.27
N ALA A 178 -10.04 6.83 -13.67
CA ALA A 178 -9.80 5.69 -12.79
C ALA A 178 -8.36 5.68 -12.25
N LEU A 179 -7.36 6.00 -13.09
CA LEU A 179 -5.97 6.14 -12.69
C LEU A 179 -5.79 7.23 -11.64
N CYS A 180 -6.39 8.41 -11.84
CA CYS A 180 -6.36 9.50 -10.87
C CYS A 180 -7.02 9.12 -9.53
N ALA A 181 -8.18 8.44 -9.58
CA ALA A 181 -8.86 7.94 -8.39
C ALA A 181 -8.00 6.90 -7.64
N CYS A 182 -7.41 5.95 -8.35
CA CYS A 182 -6.55 4.93 -7.75
C CYS A 182 -5.25 5.52 -7.21
N ALA A 183 -4.63 6.49 -7.91
CA ALA A 183 -3.46 7.21 -7.40
C ALA A 183 -3.77 7.89 -6.07
N PHE A 184 -4.92 8.57 -5.99
CA PHE A 184 -5.38 9.23 -4.78
C PHE A 184 -5.65 8.23 -3.65
N ALA A 185 -6.36 7.14 -3.93
CA ALA A 185 -6.63 6.09 -2.93
C ALA A 185 -5.36 5.39 -2.45
N THR A 186 -4.44 5.07 -3.36
CA THR A 186 -3.13 4.47 -3.05
C THR A 186 -2.33 5.37 -2.11
N PHE A 187 -2.35 6.68 -2.35
CA PHE A 187 -1.67 7.66 -1.52
C PHE A 187 -2.21 7.67 -0.08
N ILE A 188 -3.53 7.66 0.09
CA ILE A 188 -4.14 7.60 1.43
C ILE A 188 -3.83 6.26 2.10
N GLU A 189 -3.90 5.16 1.35
CA GLU A 189 -3.71 3.82 1.87
C GLU A 189 -2.30 3.56 2.39
N MET A 190 -1.29 4.24 1.84
CA MET A 190 0.08 4.21 2.32
C MET A 190 0.27 4.90 3.69
N GLY A 191 -0.73 5.66 4.17
CA GLY A 191 -0.68 6.35 5.46
C GLY A 191 0.39 7.45 5.51
N LYS A 192 0.63 8.14 4.41
CA LYS A 192 1.62 9.23 4.31
C LYS A 192 0.96 10.60 4.47
N LEU A 193 1.73 11.62 4.85
CA LEU A 193 1.24 13.00 4.87
C LEU A 193 0.73 13.38 3.47
N PRO A 194 -0.47 14.00 3.36
CA PRO A 194 -1.17 14.67 4.45
C PRO A 194 -2.25 13.83 5.16
N PHE A 195 -2.42 12.55 4.82
CA PHE A 195 -3.46 11.66 5.35
C PHE A 195 -2.99 10.74 6.49
N ASP A 196 -1.78 10.96 6.99
CA ASP A 196 -1.32 10.40 8.27
C ASP A 196 -2.13 10.99 9.43
N LEU A 197 -3.27 10.36 9.75
CA LEU A 197 -4.19 10.78 10.83
C LEU A 197 -4.22 9.80 12.00
N ALA A 198 -3.87 8.54 11.76
CA ALA A 198 -3.91 7.47 12.75
C ALA A 198 -2.66 7.47 13.63
N GLU A 199 -1.46 7.54 13.04
CA GLU A 199 -0.20 7.63 13.78
C GLU A 199 -0.04 9.03 14.37
N ALA A 200 -0.26 10.07 13.56
CA ALA A 200 -0.40 11.47 13.99
C ALA A 200 0.54 11.86 15.15
N GLU A 201 1.86 11.72 14.96
CA GLU A 201 2.89 11.84 16.01
C GLU A 201 2.70 13.05 16.95
N GLN A 202 2.37 14.23 16.41
CA GLN A 202 2.16 15.45 17.20
C GLN A 202 0.86 15.50 18.00
N GLU A 203 -0.17 14.73 17.62
CA GLU A 203 -1.51 14.77 18.25
C GLU A 203 -1.78 13.54 19.13
N LEU A 204 -1.35 12.35 18.70
CA LEU A 204 -1.75 11.07 19.28
C LEU A 204 -0.56 10.18 19.70
N GLN A 205 0.67 10.69 19.68
CA GLN A 205 1.86 9.93 20.11
C GLN A 205 1.99 8.56 19.41
N GLU A 206 1.92 8.54 18.08
CA GLU A 206 1.95 7.34 17.21
C GLU A 206 0.66 6.49 17.21
N GLY A 207 -0.39 6.93 17.91
CA GLY A 207 -1.73 6.34 17.82
C GLY A 207 -1.72 4.83 18.10
N PRO A 208 -2.28 3.96 17.23
CA PRO A 208 -2.32 2.51 17.47
C PRO A 208 -0.95 1.86 17.69
N LEU A 209 0.15 2.52 17.27
CA LEU A 209 1.51 2.03 17.42
C LEU A 209 2.10 2.28 18.81
N SER A 210 1.53 3.20 19.59
CA SER A 210 2.14 3.72 20.81
C SER A 210 2.39 2.66 21.89
N GLU A 211 1.53 1.65 21.96
CA GLU A 211 1.58 0.58 22.98
C GLU A 211 2.42 -0.62 22.54
N TYR A 212 2.84 -0.68 21.26
CA TYR A 212 3.70 -1.75 20.78
C TYR A 212 5.15 -1.49 21.17
N SER A 213 5.82 -2.55 21.65
CA SER A 213 7.24 -2.48 21.98
C SER A 213 8.00 -3.72 21.51
N GLY A 214 9.32 -3.60 21.48
CA GLY A 214 10.26 -4.67 21.15
C GLY A 214 9.95 -5.38 19.84
N SER A 215 9.95 -6.72 19.87
CA SER A 215 9.82 -7.55 18.68
C SER A 215 8.47 -7.41 17.98
N GLY A 216 7.37 -7.26 18.73
CA GLY A 216 6.03 -7.02 18.15
C GLY A 216 5.98 -5.74 17.31
N PHE A 217 6.58 -4.65 17.83
CA PHE A 217 6.71 -3.40 17.10
C PHE A 217 7.61 -3.52 15.86
N GLY A 218 8.70 -4.29 15.96
CA GLY A 218 9.59 -4.55 14.82
C GLY A 218 8.89 -5.26 13.65
N ILE A 219 8.09 -6.29 13.95
CA ILE A 219 7.29 -7.01 12.95
C ILE A 219 6.23 -6.09 12.35
N LEU A 220 5.56 -5.29 13.18
CA LEU A 220 4.53 -4.36 12.72
C LEU A 220 5.11 -3.28 11.79
N LYS A 221 6.27 -2.70 12.13
CA LYS A 221 6.99 -1.77 11.25
C LYS A 221 7.35 -2.38 9.91
N TRP A 222 7.81 -3.63 9.90
CA TRP A 222 8.08 -4.35 8.66
C TRP A 222 6.79 -4.57 7.85
N GLY A 223 5.70 -4.95 8.53
CA GLY A 223 4.37 -5.08 7.91
C GLY A 223 3.87 -3.78 7.29
N ILE A 224 4.07 -2.63 7.92
CA ILE A 224 3.72 -1.30 7.38
C ILE A 224 4.57 -0.97 6.15
N SER A 225 5.88 -1.21 6.21
CA SER A 225 6.75 -1.05 5.03
C SER A 225 6.31 -1.95 3.88
N LEU A 226 5.91 -3.20 4.16
CA LEU A 226 5.41 -4.12 3.14
C LEU A 226 4.07 -3.65 2.58
N LYS A 227 3.13 -3.19 3.43
CA LYS A 227 1.86 -2.59 3.00
C LYS A 227 2.10 -1.45 2.02
N GLN A 228 2.99 -0.52 2.36
CA GLN A 228 3.33 0.62 1.51
C GLN A 228 3.87 0.18 0.14
N LEU A 229 4.77 -0.81 0.12
CA LEU A 229 5.30 -1.37 -1.12
C LEU A 229 4.20 -2.04 -1.94
N VAL A 230 3.40 -2.92 -1.32
CA VAL A 230 2.37 -3.73 -1.99
C VAL A 230 1.28 -2.85 -2.60
N VAL A 231 0.83 -1.83 -1.87
CA VAL A 231 -0.16 -0.86 -2.33
C VAL A 231 0.39 -0.06 -3.52
N LEU A 232 1.63 0.43 -3.43
CA LEU A 232 2.28 1.12 -4.54
C LEU A 232 2.47 0.20 -5.76
N GLN A 233 2.88 -1.04 -5.53
CA GLN A 233 3.08 -2.04 -6.57
C GLN A 233 1.76 -2.43 -7.25
N MET A 234 0.65 -2.51 -6.51
CA MET A 234 -0.66 -2.72 -7.11
C MET A 234 -1.02 -1.58 -8.07
N PHE A 235 -0.84 -0.33 -7.64
CA PHE A 235 -1.13 0.83 -8.48
C PHE A 235 -0.24 0.88 -9.74
N VAL A 236 1.08 0.81 -9.54
CA VAL A 236 2.06 0.88 -10.63
C VAL A 236 1.96 -0.34 -11.55
N GLY A 237 1.77 -1.52 -10.97
CA GLY A 237 1.66 -2.78 -11.71
C GLY A 237 0.46 -2.81 -12.63
N VAL A 238 -0.69 -2.25 -12.21
CA VAL A 238 -1.92 -2.21 -13.00
C VAL A 238 -1.93 -1.06 -14.00
N PHE A 239 -1.68 0.18 -13.54
CA PHE A 239 -1.86 1.37 -14.37
C PHE A 239 -0.64 1.76 -15.20
N PHE A 240 0.54 1.25 -14.85
CA PHE A 240 1.78 1.46 -15.61
C PHE A 240 2.45 0.12 -15.94
N PRO A 241 1.80 -0.77 -16.71
CA PRO A 241 2.27 -2.14 -16.96
C PRO A 241 3.47 -2.22 -17.92
N TRP A 242 3.81 -1.14 -18.63
CA TRP A 242 4.86 -1.14 -19.66
C TRP A 242 6.24 -1.56 -19.15
N GLY A 243 6.85 -2.57 -19.78
CA GLY A 243 8.12 -3.15 -19.34
C GLY A 243 7.98 -4.33 -18.38
N GLN A 244 6.75 -4.76 -18.07
CA GLN A 244 6.51 -6.12 -17.59
C GLN A 244 6.72 -7.12 -18.73
N MET A 245 7.18 -8.31 -18.37
CA MET A 245 7.47 -9.39 -19.31
C MET A 245 6.18 -10.10 -19.74
N THR A 246 5.94 -10.18 -21.04
CA THR A 246 4.81 -10.90 -21.66
C THR A 246 5.17 -12.35 -22.03
N SER A 247 6.44 -12.63 -22.33
CA SER A 247 6.95 -13.97 -22.63
C SER A 247 8.22 -14.27 -21.85
N PHE A 248 8.31 -15.47 -21.28
CA PHE A 248 9.45 -15.86 -20.44
C PHE A 248 10.75 -15.91 -21.23
N SER A 249 11.62 -14.94 -20.97
CA SER A 249 12.99 -14.92 -21.46
C SER A 249 13.93 -14.45 -20.34
N VAL A 250 15.13 -15.02 -20.26
CA VAL A 250 16.10 -14.66 -19.21
C VAL A 250 16.52 -13.19 -19.31
N GLY A 251 16.71 -12.69 -20.54
CA GLY A 251 16.99 -11.27 -20.79
C GLY A 251 15.79 -10.37 -20.45
N GLY A 252 14.57 -10.79 -20.78
CA GLY A 252 13.34 -10.08 -20.42
C GLY A 252 13.12 -10.01 -18.92
N LEU A 253 13.49 -11.06 -18.17
CA LEU A 253 13.38 -11.08 -16.70
C LEU A 253 14.28 -10.03 -16.05
N LEU A 254 15.53 -9.91 -16.50
CA LEU A 254 16.46 -8.89 -15.98
C LEU A 254 15.98 -7.48 -16.29
N LEU A 255 15.54 -7.24 -17.54
CA LEU A 255 15.00 -5.95 -17.93
C LEU A 255 13.75 -5.59 -17.12
N ALA A 256 12.80 -6.52 -17.00
CA ALA A 256 11.56 -6.32 -16.25
C ALA A 256 11.84 -6.06 -14.76
N LEU A 257 12.82 -6.75 -14.17
CA LEU A 257 13.24 -6.50 -12.79
C LEU A 257 13.82 -5.10 -12.61
N VAL A 258 14.73 -4.68 -13.50
CA VAL A 258 15.33 -3.33 -13.45
C VAL A 258 14.24 -2.26 -13.62
N VAL A 259 13.34 -2.44 -14.60
CA VAL A 259 12.23 -1.51 -14.84
C VAL A 259 11.28 -1.46 -13.63
N ALA A 260 10.96 -2.61 -13.01
CA ALA A 260 10.14 -2.66 -11.80
C ALA A 260 10.78 -1.89 -10.64
N ILE A 261 12.08 -2.09 -10.40
CA ILE A 261 12.83 -1.34 -9.37
C ILE A 261 12.81 0.16 -9.66
N VAL A 262 13.10 0.57 -10.90
CA VAL A 262 13.10 1.98 -11.29
C VAL A 262 11.72 2.60 -11.07
N LYS A 263 10.64 1.93 -11.49
CA LYS A 263 9.27 2.43 -11.29
C LYS A 263 8.92 2.57 -9.81
N LEU A 264 9.26 1.58 -8.99
CA LEU A 264 9.01 1.64 -7.55
C LEU A 264 9.81 2.78 -6.90
N VAL A 265 11.09 2.93 -7.23
CA VAL A 265 11.92 4.04 -6.72
C VAL A 265 11.35 5.39 -7.16
N VAL A 266 10.97 5.56 -8.43
CA VAL A 266 10.34 6.78 -8.92
C VAL A 266 9.03 7.07 -8.19
N GLY A 267 8.16 6.08 -8.05
CA GLY A 267 6.90 6.22 -7.31
C GLY A 267 7.13 6.66 -5.87
N VAL A 268 8.07 6.01 -5.18
CA VAL A 268 8.48 6.35 -3.81
C VAL A 268 9.03 7.78 -3.71
N LEU A 269 9.84 8.23 -4.68
CA LEU A 269 10.37 9.59 -4.72
C LEU A 269 9.29 10.63 -4.96
N ILE A 270 8.31 10.34 -5.82
CA ILE A 270 7.14 11.20 -6.04
C ILE A 270 6.35 11.32 -4.74
N ILE A 271 6.08 10.21 -4.06
CA ILE A 271 5.39 10.22 -2.76
C ILE A 271 6.18 11.03 -1.74
N ALA A 272 7.50 10.83 -1.65
CA ALA A 272 8.34 11.60 -0.75
C ALA A 272 8.29 13.11 -1.07
N LEU A 273 8.22 13.51 -2.34
CA LEU A 273 8.07 14.90 -2.72
C LEU A 273 6.74 15.49 -2.24
N PHE A 274 5.62 14.79 -2.48
CA PHE A 274 4.29 15.22 -2.01
C PHE A 274 4.24 15.29 -0.48
N GLU A 275 4.75 14.27 0.19
CA GLU A 275 4.78 14.18 1.65
C GLU A 275 5.54 15.35 2.29
N ASN A 276 6.63 15.81 1.67
CA ASN A 276 7.42 16.95 2.17
C ASN A 276 6.91 18.31 1.69
N SER A 277 6.04 18.36 0.69
CA SER A 277 5.45 19.60 0.18
C SER A 277 4.10 19.93 0.82
N MET A 278 3.50 18.98 1.55
CA MET A 278 2.17 19.10 2.12
C MET A 278 2.20 19.09 3.65
N ALA A 279 1.35 19.92 4.27
CA ALA A 279 1.07 19.84 5.70
C ALA A 279 -0.03 18.82 5.98
N ARG A 280 -0.03 18.23 7.18
CA ARG A 280 -1.09 17.30 7.62
C ARG A 280 -2.47 17.97 7.52
N LEU A 281 -3.44 17.23 7.02
CA LEU A 281 -4.83 17.68 7.00
C LEU A 281 -5.43 17.63 8.40
N ARG A 282 -6.25 18.63 8.72
CA ARG A 282 -7.08 18.56 9.94
C ARG A 282 -8.08 17.41 9.79
N PHE A 283 -8.24 16.61 10.85
CA PHE A 283 -9.16 15.47 10.86
C PHE A 283 -10.54 15.81 10.27
N CYS A 284 -11.18 16.89 10.72
CA CYS A 284 -12.50 17.32 10.24
C CYS A 284 -12.56 17.73 8.75
N ALA A 285 -11.43 18.08 8.15
CA ALA A 285 -11.35 18.46 6.73
C ALA A 285 -11.08 17.25 5.81
N THR A 286 -10.64 16.13 6.38
CA THR A 286 -10.22 14.94 5.62
C THR A 286 -11.33 14.41 4.74
N SER A 287 -12.54 14.26 5.29
CA SER A 287 -13.70 13.77 4.53
C SER A 287 -13.96 14.63 3.29
N ARG A 288 -13.86 15.96 3.42
CA ARG A 288 -14.03 16.91 2.33
C ARG A 288 -13.00 16.73 1.22
N VAL A 289 -11.75 16.45 1.57
CA VAL A 289 -10.69 16.22 0.57
C VAL A 289 -10.87 14.86 -0.09
N THR A 290 -11.29 13.83 0.65
CA THR A 290 -11.54 12.49 0.08
C THR A 290 -12.70 12.46 -0.91
N TRP A 291 -13.67 13.37 -0.79
CA TRP A 291 -14.74 13.53 -1.80
C TRP A 291 -14.20 13.87 -3.19
N ALA A 292 -13.04 14.52 -3.32
CA ALA A 292 -12.43 14.77 -4.62
C ALA A 292 -11.98 13.44 -5.29
N GLY A 293 -11.35 12.55 -4.52
CA GLY A 293 -10.97 11.21 -4.97
C GLY A 293 -12.19 10.38 -5.37
N PHE A 294 -13.24 10.41 -4.56
CA PHE A 294 -14.52 9.76 -4.89
C PHE A 294 -15.15 10.35 -6.15
N GLY A 295 -15.08 11.68 -6.32
CA GLY A 295 -15.54 12.37 -7.52
C GLY A 295 -14.84 11.87 -8.79
N PHE A 296 -13.51 11.69 -8.76
CA PHE A 296 -12.78 11.09 -9.89
C PHE A 296 -13.25 9.66 -10.18
N ALA A 297 -13.43 8.84 -9.14
CA ALA A 297 -13.90 7.46 -9.30
C ALA A 297 -15.31 7.39 -9.89
N PHE A 298 -16.21 8.25 -9.40
CA PHE A 298 -17.58 8.35 -9.90
C PHE A 298 -17.64 8.86 -11.35
N LEU A 299 -16.87 9.90 -11.68
CA LEU A 299 -16.76 10.41 -13.04
C LEU A 299 -16.18 9.37 -14.00
N ALA A 300 -15.20 8.58 -13.55
CA ALA A 300 -14.67 7.46 -14.33
C ALA A 300 -15.78 6.46 -14.67
N PHE A 301 -16.61 6.11 -13.68
CA PHE A 301 -17.72 5.19 -13.86
C PHE A 301 -18.81 5.74 -14.80
N VAL A 302 -19.23 6.99 -14.60
CA VAL A 302 -20.22 7.63 -15.50
C VAL A 302 -19.67 7.74 -16.93
N SER A 303 -18.40 8.12 -17.10
CA SER A 303 -17.77 8.20 -18.41
C SER A 303 -17.70 6.84 -19.10
N LEU A 304 -17.57 5.75 -18.35
CA LEU A 304 -17.59 4.40 -18.89
C LEU A 304 -18.99 4.05 -19.43
N LEU A 305 -20.06 4.39 -18.68
CA LEU A 305 -21.45 4.10 -19.09
C LEU A 305 -21.90 4.90 -20.32
N VAL A 306 -21.32 6.08 -20.54
CA VAL A 306 -21.66 6.95 -21.68
C VAL A 306 -20.92 6.56 -22.97
N ALA A 307 -19.74 5.94 -22.85
CA ALA A 307 -18.89 5.55 -23.98
C ALA A 307 -19.28 4.17 -24.55
#